data_AF-A0A9E3NQD0-F1
#
_entry.id   AF-A0A9E3NQD0-F1
#
_cell.length_a   1.000
_cell.length_b   1.000
_cell.length_c   1.000
_cell.angle_alpha   90.00
_cell.angle_beta   90.00
_cell.angle_gamma   90.00
#
_symmetry.space_group_name_H-M   'P 1'
#
loop_
_entity.id
_entity.type
_entity.pdbx_description
1 polymer ?
#
loop_
_entity_poly.entity_id
_entity_poly.type
_entity_poly.pdbx_seq_one_letter_code
_entity_poly.pdbx_strand_id
1 'polypeptide(L)'
;MTARQKIEGLTNSWYGYAVFGALVSLYQRGLGIWTILTTGISFLFTIAFMFFIGRRLLAKSSITRFVLVIWTAIATLSGAYFTARMGWSFMTTFTFSYLVYAALGALSAYMYGRSFRVLTDDSVKAYFG
;
A
#
# COMPACT_ATOMS: atom_id res chain seq x y z
N MET A 1 10.93 -11.58 -16.30
CA MET A 1 10.30 -10.23 -16.21
C MET A 1 11.38 -9.17 -16.20
N THR A 2 11.23 -8.11 -17.00
CA THR A 2 12.15 -6.97 -16.99
C THR A 2 11.94 -6.11 -15.75
N ALA A 3 12.95 -5.33 -15.35
CA ALA A 3 12.85 -4.41 -14.21
C ALA A 3 11.68 -3.42 -14.35
N ARG A 4 11.48 -2.90 -15.56
CA ARG A 4 10.35 -2.06 -15.92
C ARG A 4 9.01 -2.74 -15.66
N GLN A 5 8.84 -3.98 -16.13
CA GLN A 5 7.62 -4.76 -15.89
C GLN A 5 7.37 -5.00 -14.40
N LYS A 6 8.43 -5.18 -13.59
CA LYS A 6 8.30 -5.33 -12.13
C LYS A 6 7.79 -4.04 -11.47
N ILE A 7 8.30 -2.87 -11.87
CA ILE A 7 7.86 -1.56 -11.37
C ILE A 7 6.41 -1.26 -11.80
N GLU A 8 6.06 -1.52 -13.06
CA GLU A 8 4.70 -1.34 -13.58
C GLU A 8 3.72 -2.29 -12.88
N GLY A 9 4.09 -3.57 -12.72
CA GLY A 9 3.29 -4.56 -11.98
C GLY A 9 3.11 -4.20 -10.51
N LEU A 10 4.13 -3.62 -9.87
CA LEU A 10 4.04 -3.11 -8.51
C LEU A 10 3.04 -1.94 -8.43
N THR A 11 3.17 -0.97 -9.35
CA THR A 11 2.30 0.21 -9.42
C THR A 11 0.84 -0.20 -9.65
N ASN A 12 0.60 -1.15 -10.56
CA ASN A 12 -0.74 -1.68 -10.84
C ASN A 12 -1.34 -2.41 -9.63
N SER A 13 -0.53 -3.13 -8.86
CA SER A 13 -0.98 -3.77 -7.62
C SER A 13 -1.42 -2.73 -6.58
N TRP A 14 -0.71 -1.61 -6.51
CA TRP A 14 -1.07 -0.49 -5.63
C TRP A 14 -2.35 0.23 -6.06
N TYR A 15 -2.61 0.38 -7.36
CA TYR A 15 -3.91 0.85 -7.84
C TYR A 15 -5.05 -0.08 -7.43
N GLY A 16 -4.86 -1.40 -7.61
CA GLY A 16 -5.84 -2.39 -7.16
C GLY A 16 -6.11 -2.32 -5.65
N TYR A 17 -5.05 -2.15 -4.84
CA TYR A 17 -5.17 -1.93 -3.41
C TYR A 17 -5.92 -0.64 -3.07
N ALA A 18 -5.67 0.46 -3.77
CA ALA A 18 -6.36 1.74 -3.56
C ALA A 18 -7.86 1.64 -3.86
N VAL A 19 -8.23 0.97 -4.97
CA VAL A 19 -9.64 0.74 -5.33
C VAL A 19 -10.31 -0.12 -4.27
N PHE A 20 -9.69 -1.25 -3.91
CA PHE A 20 -10.23 -2.15 -2.89
C PHE A 20 -10.39 -1.44 -1.53
N GLY A 21 -9.38 -0.68 -1.10
CA GLY A 21 -9.43 0.08 0.14
C GLY A 21 -10.53 1.15 0.16
N ALA A 22 -10.76 1.82 -0.97
CA ALA A 22 -11.87 2.77 -1.10
C ALA A 22 -13.23 2.07 -0.97
N LEU A 23 -13.42 0.91 -1.62
CA LEU A 23 -14.66 0.13 -1.52
C LEU A 23 -14.91 -0.36 -0.08
N VAL A 24 -13.88 -0.87 0.61
CA VAL A 24 -13.99 -1.30 2.00
C VAL A 24 -14.30 -0.12 2.94
N SER A 25 -13.70 1.05 2.69
CA SER A 25 -14.01 2.28 3.45
C SER A 25 -15.47 2.69 3.30
N LEU A 26 -16.02 2.66 2.09
CA LEU A 26 -17.43 2.95 1.83
C LEU A 26 -18.36 1.92 2.50
N TYR A 27 -18.00 0.64 2.46
CA TYR A 27 -18.78 -0.41 3.12
C TYR A 27 -18.81 -0.24 4.64
N GLN A 28 -17.68 0.07 5.28
CA GLN A 28 -17.61 0.22 6.74
C GLN A 28 -18.25 1.51 7.26
N ARG A 29 -18.06 2.62 6.54
CA ARG A 29 -18.51 3.96 6.98
C ARG A 29 -19.89 4.35 6.45
N GLY A 30 -20.48 3.51 5.60
CA GLY A 30 -21.78 3.74 4.96
C GLY A 30 -21.75 4.73 3.78
N LEU A 31 -22.86 4.80 3.05
CA LEU A 31 -23.01 5.60 1.82
C LEU A 31 -23.45 7.05 2.08
N GLY A 32 -22.95 7.66 3.14
CA GLY A 32 -23.19 9.08 3.42
C GLY A 32 -22.47 9.98 2.40
N ILE A 33 -23.08 11.12 2.05
CA ILE A 33 -22.51 12.06 1.06
C ILE A 33 -21.09 12.52 1.46
N TRP A 34 -20.87 12.77 2.76
CA TRP A 34 -19.56 13.12 3.31
C TRP A 34 -18.55 11.98 3.22
N THR A 35 -18.99 10.74 3.46
CA THR A 35 -18.13 9.55 3.34
C THR A 35 -17.70 9.34 1.89
N ILE A 36 -18.63 9.50 0.93
CA ILE A 36 -18.35 9.37 -0.50
C ILE A 36 -17.37 10.45 -0.95
N LEU A 37 -17.59 11.70 -0.58
CA LEU A 37 -16.70 12.81 -0.94
C LEU A 37 -15.30 12.64 -0.35
N THR A 38 -15.20 12.39 0.96
CA THR A 38 -13.89 12.22 1.62
C THR A 38 -13.14 10.99 1.13
N THR A 39 -13.84 9.88 0.89
CA THR A 39 -13.24 8.66 0.32
C THR A 39 -12.80 8.89 -1.13
N GLY A 40 -13.62 9.57 -1.93
CA GLY A 40 -13.31 9.91 -3.32
C GLY A 40 -12.09 10.81 -3.46
N ILE A 41 -12.01 11.88 -2.67
CA ILE A 41 -10.84 12.78 -2.64
C ILE A 41 -9.59 12.02 -2.21
N SER A 42 -9.69 11.22 -1.14
CA SER A 42 -8.57 10.41 -0.65
C SER A 42 -8.09 9.40 -1.67
N PHE A 43 -9.02 8.76 -2.38
CA PHE A 43 -8.74 7.82 -3.46
C PHE A 43 -8.04 8.49 -4.65
N LEU A 44 -8.56 9.65 -5.11
CA LEU A 44 -7.94 10.41 -6.20
C LEU A 44 -6.52 10.85 -5.85
N PHE A 45 -6.31 11.36 -4.63
CA PHE A 45 -4.99 11.71 -4.15
C PHE A 45 -4.05 10.51 -4.14
N THR A 46 -4.53 9.36 -3.66
CA THR A 46 -3.75 8.11 -3.59
C THR A 46 -3.33 7.65 -4.99
N ILE A 47 -4.24 7.65 -5.97
CA ILE A 47 -3.92 7.29 -7.35
C ILE A 47 -2.93 8.27 -7.98
N ALA A 48 -3.15 9.58 -7.81
CA ALA A 48 -2.27 10.60 -8.36
C ALA A 48 -0.84 10.48 -7.79
N PHE A 49 -0.73 10.23 -6.48
CA PHE A 49 0.54 10.00 -5.80
C PHE A 49 1.25 8.74 -6.32
N MET A 50 0.53 7.62 -6.46
CA MET A 50 1.07 6.38 -7.02
C MET A 50 1.53 6.55 -8.47
N PHE A 51 0.76 7.28 -9.28
CA PHE A 51 1.12 7.59 -10.66
C PHE A 51 2.43 8.39 -10.72
N PHE A 52 2.55 9.44 -9.89
CA PHE A 52 3.75 10.26 -9.83
C PHE A 52 4.98 9.44 -9.42
N ILE A 53 4.86 8.60 -8.39
CA ILE A 53 5.93 7.72 -7.95
C ILE A 53 6.31 6.72 -9.04
N GLY A 54 5.33 6.06 -9.66
CA GLY A 54 5.56 5.09 -10.73
C GLY A 54 6.33 5.72 -11.90
N ARG A 55 5.95 6.92 -12.31
CA ARG A 55 6.66 7.69 -13.35
C ARG A 55 8.09 8.03 -12.95
N ARG A 56 8.34 8.45 -11.70
CA ARG A 56 9.69 8.74 -11.19
C ARG A 56 10.58 7.50 -11.12
N LEU A 57 10.02 6.34 -10.76
CA LEU A 57 10.74 5.07 -10.78
C LEU A 57 11.09 4.64 -12.21
N LEU A 58 10.18 4.81 -13.16
CA LEU A 58 10.45 4.56 -14.58
C LEU A 58 11.47 5.53 -15.18
N ALA A 59 11.53 6.76 -14.67
CA ALA A 59 12.56 7.75 -15.01
C ALA A 59 13.91 7.48 -14.33
N LYS A 60 14.11 6.29 -13.73
CA LYS A 60 15.37 5.86 -13.10
C LYS A 60 15.88 6.77 -11.97
N SER A 61 14.98 7.41 -11.22
CA SER A 61 15.38 8.21 -10.07
C SER A 61 15.87 7.32 -8.91
N SER A 62 17.19 7.24 -8.72
CA SER A 62 17.83 6.49 -7.62
C SER A 62 17.42 6.99 -6.23
N ILE A 63 17.27 8.31 -6.08
CA ILE A 63 16.79 8.94 -4.84
C ILE A 63 15.36 8.47 -4.52
N THR A 64 14.46 8.46 -5.51
CA THR A 64 13.08 8.01 -5.32
C THR A 64 13.06 6.55 -4.87
N ARG A 65 13.88 5.69 -5.50
CA ARG A 65 14.02 4.29 -5.09
C ARG A 65 14.53 4.16 -3.65
N PHE A 66 15.59 4.88 -3.28
CA PHE A 66 16.17 4.82 -1.94
C PHE A 66 15.16 5.21 -0.86
N VAL A 67 14.46 6.33 -1.06
CA VAL A 67 13.41 6.81 -0.14
C VAL A 67 12.29 5.76 -0.02
N LEU A 68 11.85 5.17 -1.13
CA LEU A 68 10.80 4.15 -1.08
C LEU A 68 11.26 2.85 -0.44
N VAL A 69 12.52 2.45 -0.57
CA VAL A 69 13.04 1.25 0.12
C VAL A 69 12.98 1.46 1.64
N ILE A 70 13.44 2.61 2.13
CA ILE A 70 13.37 2.94 3.56
C ILE A 70 11.92 3.02 4.02
N TRP A 71 11.09 3.76 3.29
CA TRP A 71 9.68 3.95 3.63
C TRP A 71 8.92 2.63 3.67
N THR A 72 9.11 1.76 2.66
CA THR A 72 8.44 0.46 2.60
C THR A 72 8.92 -0.49 3.68
N ALA A 73 10.20 -0.45 4.08
CA ALA A 73 10.71 -1.22 5.21
C ALA A 73 10.02 -0.80 6.53
N ILE A 74 10.02 0.52 6.83
CA ILE A 74 9.36 1.06 8.04
C ILE A 74 7.86 0.76 8.01
N ALA A 75 7.19 0.99 6.88
CA ALA A 75 5.76 0.77 6.73
C ALA A 75 5.38 -0.71 6.86
N THR A 76 6.24 -1.64 6.42
CA THR A 76 6.02 -3.08 6.62
C THR A 76 6.03 -3.43 8.10
N LEU A 77 7.01 -2.94 8.85
CA LEU A 77 7.13 -3.18 10.30
C LEU A 77 5.95 -2.56 11.06
N SER A 78 5.62 -1.31 10.76
CA SER A 78 4.48 -0.61 11.36
C SER A 78 3.15 -1.30 11.03
N GLY A 79 2.98 -1.77 9.79
CA GLY A 79 1.80 -2.52 9.36
C GLY A 79 1.67 -3.88 10.07
N ALA A 80 2.78 -4.61 10.22
CA ALA A 80 2.81 -5.86 10.97
C ALA A 80 2.45 -5.65 12.45
N TYR A 81 3.03 -4.62 13.08
CA TYR A 81 2.71 -4.25 14.46
C TYR A 81 1.24 -3.86 14.63
N PHE A 82 0.70 -3.02 13.72
CA PHE A 82 -0.71 -2.64 13.72
C PHE A 82 -1.62 -3.87 13.61
N THR A 83 -1.29 -4.78 12.68
CA THR A 83 -2.04 -6.03 12.48
C THR A 83 -2.05 -6.88 13.75
N ALA A 84 -0.89 -7.07 14.38
CA ALA A 84 -0.77 -7.83 15.62
C ALA A 84 -1.58 -7.17 16.75
N ARG A 85 -1.54 -5.83 16.86
CA ARG A 85 -2.31 -5.08 17.85
C ARG A 85 -3.83 -5.21 17.63
N MET A 86 -4.29 -5.15 16.39
CA MET A 86 -5.72 -5.36 16.08
C MET A 86 -6.15 -6.81 16.36
N GLY A 87 -5.30 -7.79 16.02
CA GLY A 87 -5.53 -9.19 16.35
C GLY A 87 -5.62 -9.43 17.86
N TRP A 88 -4.74 -8.81 18.64
CA TRP A 88 -4.80 -8.86 20.11
C TRP A 88 -6.09 -8.22 20.64
N SER A 89 -6.47 -7.06 20.10
CA SER A 89 -7.70 -6.35 20.49
C SER A 89 -8.96 -7.16 20.16
N PHE A 90 -8.92 -7.96 19.09
CA PHE A 90 -9.98 -8.91 18.79
C PHE A 90 -10.09 -10.00 19.86
N MET A 91 -8.97 -10.58 20.30
CA MET A 91 -8.97 -11.62 21.34
C MET A 91 -9.52 -11.14 22.68
N THR A 92 -9.43 -9.84 22.98
CA THR A 92 -9.96 -9.25 24.22
C THR A 92 -11.42 -8.83 24.10
N THR A 93 -11.84 -8.32 22.93
CA THR A 93 -13.13 -7.62 22.79
C THR A 93 -14.12 -8.38 21.90
N PHE A 94 -13.67 -9.41 21.18
CA PHE A 94 -14.46 -10.26 20.27
C PHE A 94 -15.33 -9.48 19.26
N THR A 95 -14.89 -8.28 18.85
CA THR A 95 -15.62 -7.46 17.88
C THR A 95 -15.13 -7.75 16.46
N PHE A 96 -16.06 -8.09 15.56
CA PHE A 96 -15.75 -8.41 14.16
C PHE A 96 -15.01 -7.28 13.42
N SER A 97 -15.24 -6.02 13.78
CA SER A 97 -14.53 -4.87 13.19
C SER A 97 -13.01 -4.96 13.35
N TYR A 98 -12.51 -5.46 14.48
CA TYR A 98 -11.07 -5.64 14.70
C TYR A 98 -10.46 -6.69 13.78
N LEU A 99 -11.20 -7.75 13.41
CA LEU A 99 -10.74 -8.71 12.40
C LEU A 99 -10.61 -8.06 11.03
N VAL A 100 -11.56 -7.21 10.64
CA VAL A 100 -11.48 -6.51 9.36
C VAL A 100 -10.31 -5.54 9.34
N TYR A 101 -10.07 -4.80 10.43
CA TYR A 101 -8.90 -3.93 10.55
C TYR A 101 -7.59 -4.71 10.55
N ALA A 102 -7.52 -5.87 11.21
CA ALA A 102 -6.36 -6.75 11.17
C ALA A 102 -6.10 -7.27 9.75
N ALA A 103 -7.13 -7.71 9.03
CA ALA A 103 -7.00 -8.18 7.65
C ALA A 103 -6.52 -7.07 6.70
N LEU A 104 -7.06 -5.85 6.81
CA LEU A 104 -6.59 -4.71 6.03
C LEU A 104 -5.16 -4.32 6.39
N GLY A 105 -4.81 -4.36 7.68
CA GLY A 105 -3.44 -4.14 8.16
C GLY A 105 -2.46 -5.16 7.57
N ALA A 106 -2.85 -6.44 7.56
CA ALA A 106 -2.04 -7.53 7.02
C ALA A 106 -1.83 -7.36 5.52
N LEU A 107 -2.89 -7.01 4.78
CA LEU A 107 -2.81 -6.74 3.34
C LEU A 107 -1.89 -5.53 3.06
N SER A 108 -2.00 -4.47 3.86
CA SER A 108 -1.13 -3.30 3.76
C SER A 108 0.34 -3.67 4.01
N ALA A 109 0.63 -4.40 5.09
CA ALA A 109 1.97 -4.88 5.41
C ALA A 109 2.53 -5.78 4.30
N TYR A 110 1.72 -6.66 3.74
CA TYR A 110 2.09 -7.50 2.61
C TYR A 110 2.44 -6.67 1.37
N MET A 111 1.65 -5.64 1.05
CA MET A 111 1.92 -4.73 -0.07
C MET A 111 3.23 -3.96 0.11
N TYR A 112 3.52 -3.48 1.32
CA TYR A 112 4.81 -2.85 1.63
C TYR A 112 5.97 -3.84 1.56
N GLY A 113 5.81 -5.05 2.09
CA GLY A 113 6.84 -6.10 2.02
C GLY A 113 7.13 -6.54 0.58
N ARG A 114 6.09 -6.64 -0.26
CA ARG A 114 6.24 -6.90 -1.70
C ARG A 114 6.94 -5.74 -2.40
N SER A 115 6.59 -4.49 -2.06
CA SER A 115 7.25 -3.30 -2.60
C SER A 115 8.73 -3.30 -2.28
N PHE A 116 9.09 -3.58 -1.03
CA PHE A 116 10.48 -3.70 -0.59
C PHE A 116 11.22 -4.74 -1.43
N ARG A 117 10.69 -5.97 -1.52
CA ARG A 117 11.28 -7.06 -2.31
C ARG A 117 11.52 -6.65 -3.78
N VAL A 118 10.54 -6.01 -4.42
CA VAL A 118 10.66 -5.56 -5.81
C VAL A 118 11.71 -4.46 -5.95
N LEU A 119 11.73 -3.48 -5.04
CA LEU A 119 12.68 -2.36 -5.09
C LEU A 119 14.11 -2.77 -4.75
N THR A 120 14.30 -3.85 -3.98
CA THR A 120 15.62 -4.41 -3.64
C THR A 120 16.09 -5.52 -4.57
N ASP A 121 15.26 -5.95 -5.52
CA ASP A 121 15.60 -6.99 -6.50
C ASP A 121 16.81 -6.54 -7.35
N ASP A 122 17.75 -7.46 -7.61
CA ASP A 122 19.00 -7.14 -8.30
C ASP A 122 18.76 -6.67 -9.74
N SER A 123 17.74 -7.21 -10.40
CA SER A 123 17.33 -6.73 -11.73
C SER A 123 16.81 -5.29 -11.70
N VAL A 124 16.14 -4.90 -10.60
CA VAL A 124 15.63 -3.55 -10.41
C VAL A 124 16.77 -2.62 -10.01
N LYS A 125 17.67 -3.02 -9.10
CA LYS A 125 18.90 -2.26 -8.79
C LYS A 125 19.69 -1.92 -10.05
N ALA A 126 20.02 -2.92 -10.87
CA ALA A 126 20.78 -2.75 -12.10
C ALA A 126 20.08 -1.83 -13.12
N TYR A 127 18.75 -1.71 -13.06
CA TYR A 127 18.01 -0.80 -13.93
C TYR A 127 18.22 0.68 -13.60
N PHE A 128 18.53 1.01 -12.34
CA PHE A 128 18.78 2.38 -11.88
C PHE A 128 20.24 2.83 -12.04
N GLY A 129 21.17 1.92 -12.37
CA GLY A 129 22.61 2.16 -12.37
C GLY A 129 23.26 1.54 -11.15
#